data_AF-A0A429GP88-F1
#
_entry.id   AF-A0A429GP88-F1
#
_cell.length_a   1.000
_cell.length_b   1.000
_cell.length_c   1.000
_cell.angle_alpha   90.00
_cell.angle_beta   90.00
_cell.angle_gamma   90.00
#
_symmetry.space_group_name_H-M   'P 1'
#
loop_
_entity.id
_entity.type
_entity.pdbx_description
1 polymer ?
#
loop_
_entity_poly.entity_id
_entity_poly.type
_entity_poly.pdbx_seq_one_letter_code
_entity_poly.pdbx_strand_id
1 'polypeptide(L)'
;MIRDEFWFNVCSRCEEIALYMLGQQRALFPYFALHDHVHCRNVLMKVEELLSVSPLDQVSYAVLRCATALHDIGMALTPLRINKLKIEADYLYKGAEKKFLKELQGYREFFTGKRHDLSEVSGVVLIPEDKVLQLGGRVADFIRLIHPWTGAKFVRDCLSDYLQDLFYGPRRDYLEPFVGAVSEVIRMHNTKSKLQELVYETGGFKINTGFLAALLSIGDSLDFSRERAKIIFDELGEALMRTDPSQLKHWIFKMGVKDVHFENKSIVVRVKDRQELIFGVLFFELAENVIGNFQRAGQLFPQLKFNFLVDSGRGKVGITDNLNELININNCIKEIQPTDVNIKDIIQRGANIFDEIAIRIFRGEPVSELVKKAVNNCPSAGKVLAKFSPL
;
A
#
# COMPACT_ATOMS: atom_id res chain seq x y z
N MET A 1 22.92 6.12 0.42
CA MET A 1 23.76 4.92 0.16
C MET A 1 24.61 4.65 1.39
N ILE A 2 24.55 3.43 1.92
CA ILE A 2 25.33 3.01 3.10
C ILE A 2 26.80 2.89 2.69
N ARG A 3 27.68 3.56 3.43
CA ARG A 3 29.13 3.44 3.25
C ARG A 3 29.82 2.68 4.38
N ASP A 4 29.09 2.42 5.46
CA ASP A 4 29.55 1.72 6.64
C ASP A 4 29.12 0.25 6.58
N GLU A 5 30.09 -0.65 6.70
CA GLU A 5 29.89 -2.10 6.63
C GLU A 5 28.91 -2.62 7.69
N PHE A 6 28.87 -2.02 8.88
CA PHE A 6 27.95 -2.41 9.94
C PHE A 6 26.50 -2.17 9.53
N TRP A 7 26.17 -0.97 9.05
CA TRP A 7 24.81 -0.67 8.61
C TRP A 7 24.40 -1.50 7.38
N PHE A 8 25.37 -1.83 6.51
CA PHE A 8 25.12 -2.71 5.38
C PHE A 8 24.69 -4.10 5.86
N ASN A 9 25.45 -4.69 6.79
CA ASN A 9 25.14 -6.00 7.37
C ASN A 9 23.78 -6.01 8.10
N VAL A 10 23.44 -4.95 8.82
CA VAL A 10 22.12 -4.80 9.46
C VAL A 10 20.99 -4.79 8.43
N CYS A 11 21.13 -4.02 7.35
CA CYS A 11 20.11 -4.00 6.29
C CYS A 11 20.02 -5.34 5.56
N SER A 12 21.15 -5.99 5.27
CA SER A 12 21.18 -7.32 4.65
C SER A 12 20.47 -8.36 5.50
N ARG A 13 20.67 -8.38 6.82
CA ARG A 13 19.95 -9.29 7.71
C ARG A 13 18.43 -9.06 7.69
N CYS A 14 17.97 -7.80 7.62
CA CYS A 14 16.54 -7.50 7.48
C CYS A 14 15.99 -7.97 6.12
N GLU A 15 16.75 -7.83 5.04
CA GLU A 15 16.35 -8.36 3.72
C GLU A 15 16.30 -9.89 3.68
N GLU A 16 17.21 -10.57 4.37
CA GLU A 16 17.17 -12.04 4.53
C GLU A 16 15.93 -12.50 5.29
N ILE A 17 15.57 -11.81 6.39
CA ILE A 17 14.34 -12.07 7.15
C ILE A 17 13.12 -11.86 6.25
N ALA A 18 13.08 -10.76 5.50
CA ALA A 18 12.02 -10.45 4.56
C ALA A 18 11.90 -11.53 3.48
N LEU A 19 13.01 -11.94 2.87
CA LEU A 19 13.04 -13.01 1.88
C LEU A 19 12.48 -14.32 2.43
N TYR A 20 12.88 -14.71 3.65
CA TYR A 20 12.40 -15.93 4.28
C TYR A 20 10.91 -15.87 4.60
N MET A 21 10.46 -14.79 5.26
CA MET A 21 9.08 -14.70 5.76
C MET A 21 8.08 -14.36 4.65
N LEU A 22 8.40 -13.38 3.78
CA LEU A 22 7.53 -12.96 2.68
C LEU A 22 7.69 -13.86 1.44
N GLY A 23 8.79 -14.60 1.29
CA GLY A 23 8.99 -15.53 0.18
C GLY A 23 7.99 -16.68 0.15
N GLN A 24 7.47 -17.08 1.30
CA GLN A 24 6.46 -18.13 1.41
C GLN A 24 5.03 -17.60 1.29
N GLN A 25 4.85 -16.28 1.19
CA GLN A 25 3.53 -15.64 1.26
C GLN A 25 2.61 -16.05 0.11
N ARG A 26 3.15 -16.21 -1.11
CA ARG A 26 2.36 -16.67 -2.27
C ARG A 26 1.79 -18.08 -2.06
N ALA A 27 2.55 -18.96 -1.41
CA ALA A 27 2.17 -20.35 -1.18
C ALA A 27 1.23 -20.50 0.02
N LEU A 28 1.46 -19.72 1.09
CA LEU A 28 0.73 -19.86 2.35
C LEU A 28 -0.49 -18.95 2.45
N PHE A 29 -0.46 -17.78 1.79
CA PHE A 29 -1.49 -16.74 1.90
C PHE A 29 -1.82 -16.12 0.53
N PRO A 30 -2.55 -16.83 -0.36
CA PRO A 30 -2.83 -16.37 -1.72
C PRO A 30 -3.55 -15.00 -1.78
N TYR A 31 -4.32 -14.63 -0.75
CA TYR A 31 -4.96 -13.30 -0.62
C TYR A 31 -3.97 -12.12 -0.55
N PHE A 32 -2.69 -12.41 -0.29
CA PHE A 32 -1.62 -11.43 -0.17
C PHE A 32 -0.47 -11.69 -1.15
N ALA A 33 -0.70 -12.44 -2.24
CA ALA A 33 0.35 -12.86 -3.18
C ALA A 33 1.16 -11.70 -3.80
N LEU A 34 0.62 -10.47 -3.79
CA LEU A 34 1.26 -9.25 -4.29
C LEU A 34 2.08 -8.48 -3.22
N HIS A 35 2.12 -8.96 -1.98
CA HIS A 35 2.77 -8.34 -0.82
C HIS A 35 3.94 -9.22 -0.36
N ASP A 36 4.83 -9.59 -1.29
CA ASP A 36 5.95 -10.47 -1.05
C ASP A 36 7.30 -9.72 -1.03
N HIS A 37 8.40 -10.46 -0.91
CA HIS A 37 9.74 -9.88 -0.93
C HIS A 37 10.10 -9.17 -2.24
N VAL A 38 9.48 -9.54 -3.37
CA VAL A 38 9.68 -8.85 -4.67
C VAL A 38 9.06 -7.46 -4.61
N HIS A 39 7.84 -7.37 -4.06
CA HIS A 39 7.19 -6.08 -3.81
C HIS A 39 8.07 -5.20 -2.90
N CYS A 40 8.52 -5.70 -1.74
CA CYS A 40 9.37 -4.90 -0.84
C CYS A 40 10.66 -4.42 -1.52
N ARG A 41 11.26 -5.25 -2.39
CA ARG A 41 12.43 -4.85 -3.19
C ARG A 41 12.10 -3.74 -4.18
N ASN A 42 10.98 -3.83 -4.88
CA ASN A 42 10.55 -2.78 -5.81
C ASN A 42 10.30 -1.45 -5.08
N VAL A 43 9.63 -1.51 -3.93
CA VAL A 43 9.42 -0.34 -3.06
C VAL A 43 10.74 0.28 -2.66
N LEU A 44 11.74 -0.53 -2.28
CA LEU A 44 13.07 -0.02 -1.95
C LEU A 44 13.70 0.74 -3.12
N MET A 45 13.63 0.20 -4.35
CA MET A 45 14.14 0.91 -5.53
C MET A 45 13.43 2.26 -5.73
N LYS A 46 12.10 2.32 -5.52
CA LYS A 46 11.33 3.57 -5.61
C LYS A 46 11.66 4.56 -4.51
N VAL A 47 11.89 4.07 -3.31
CA VAL A 47 12.39 4.89 -2.21
C VAL A 47 13.78 5.44 -2.53
N GLU A 48 14.68 4.63 -3.08
CA GLU A 48 16.03 5.09 -3.47
C GLU A 48 16.01 6.15 -4.57
N GLU A 49 15.10 6.03 -5.55
CA GLU A 49 14.84 7.06 -6.55
C GLU A 49 14.39 8.38 -5.89
N LEU A 50 13.55 8.35 -4.84
CA LEU A 50 13.15 9.54 -4.07
C LEU A 50 14.32 10.17 -3.29
N LEU A 51 15.26 9.36 -2.80
CA LEU A 51 16.37 9.85 -2.00
C LEU A 51 17.38 10.67 -2.80
N SER A 52 17.34 10.61 -4.14
CA SER A 52 18.15 11.50 -4.98
C SER A 52 17.77 12.98 -4.79
N VAL A 53 16.55 13.27 -4.34
CA VAL A 53 16.08 14.64 -4.09
C VAL A 53 16.08 15.03 -2.60
N SER A 54 16.12 14.05 -1.71
CA SER A 54 16.16 14.26 -0.26
C SER A 54 17.08 13.24 0.42
N PRO A 55 18.41 13.47 0.39
CA PRO A 55 19.38 12.56 0.99
C PRO A 55 19.15 12.39 2.50
N LEU A 56 19.40 11.17 2.99
CA LEU A 56 19.35 10.81 4.41
C LEU A 56 20.76 10.55 4.95
N ASP A 57 20.94 10.76 6.26
CA ASP A 57 22.09 10.21 6.97
C ASP A 57 22.05 8.66 6.97
N GLN A 58 23.17 8.04 7.32
CA GLN A 58 23.31 6.58 7.22
C GLN A 58 22.32 5.82 8.11
N VAL A 59 22.01 6.33 9.29
CA VAL A 59 21.15 5.64 10.26
C VAL A 59 19.69 5.77 9.84
N SER A 60 19.26 6.97 9.45
CA SER A 60 17.92 7.19 8.89
C SER A 60 17.68 6.35 7.63
N TYR A 61 18.69 6.26 6.76
CA TYR A 61 18.61 5.40 5.57
C TYR A 61 18.54 3.91 5.95
N ALA A 62 19.34 3.45 6.93
CA ALA A 62 19.30 2.06 7.39
C ALA A 62 17.93 1.71 8.00
N VAL A 63 17.36 2.59 8.83
CA VAL A 63 16.00 2.43 9.36
C VAL A 63 14.97 2.34 8.25
N LEU A 64 15.02 3.25 7.26
CA LEU A 64 14.09 3.24 6.14
C LEU A 64 14.20 1.97 5.29
N ARG A 65 15.43 1.52 5.02
CA ARG A 65 15.68 0.30 4.24
C ARG A 65 15.16 -0.95 4.97
N CYS A 66 15.46 -1.09 6.27
CA CYS A 66 14.94 -2.19 7.08
C CYS A 66 13.41 -2.15 7.18
N ALA A 67 12.83 -0.95 7.40
CA ALA A 67 11.38 -0.79 7.44
C ALA A 67 10.74 -1.15 6.10
N THR A 68 11.34 -0.75 4.98
CA THR A 68 10.86 -1.08 3.64
C THR A 68 10.87 -2.59 3.39
N ALA A 69 11.94 -3.28 3.79
CA ALA A 69 12.04 -4.73 3.65
C ALA A 69 10.97 -5.48 4.49
N LEU A 70 10.57 -4.92 5.63
CA LEU A 70 9.73 -5.61 6.61
C LEU A 70 8.30 -5.05 6.71
N HIS A 71 7.91 -4.03 5.93
CA HIS A 71 6.65 -3.31 6.16
C HIS A 71 5.40 -4.20 6.05
N ASP A 72 5.44 -5.19 5.17
CA ASP A 72 4.36 -6.15 4.94
C ASP A 72 4.45 -7.43 5.77
N ILE A 73 5.46 -7.56 6.66
CA ILE A 73 5.71 -8.79 7.42
C ILE A 73 4.51 -9.23 8.28
N GLY A 74 3.64 -8.29 8.64
CA GLY A 74 2.39 -8.56 9.35
C GLY A 74 1.43 -9.49 8.58
N MET A 75 1.44 -9.42 7.24
CA MET A 75 0.64 -10.30 6.37
C MET A 75 1.26 -11.69 6.17
N ALA A 76 2.54 -11.87 6.50
CA ALA A 76 3.22 -13.18 6.47
C ALA A 76 3.01 -14.01 7.74
N LEU A 77 2.40 -13.42 8.78
CA LEU A 77 2.20 -14.11 10.04
C LEU A 77 0.97 -15.02 9.98
N THR A 78 1.16 -16.29 10.33
CA THR A 78 0.04 -17.22 10.57
C THR A 78 -0.88 -16.70 11.68
N PRO A 79 -2.18 -17.06 11.70
CA PRO A 79 -3.11 -16.77 12.80
C PRO A 79 -2.51 -17.04 14.19
N LEU A 80 -1.87 -18.20 14.39
CA LEU A 80 -1.22 -18.57 15.65
C LEU A 80 -0.13 -17.57 16.06
N ARG A 81 0.68 -17.10 15.11
CA ARG A 81 1.72 -16.09 15.37
C ARG A 81 1.10 -14.74 15.72
N ILE A 82 0.06 -14.31 15.02
CA ILE A 82 -0.68 -13.08 15.34
C ILE A 82 -1.26 -13.16 16.76
N ASN A 83 -1.89 -14.28 17.13
CA ASN A 83 -2.45 -14.50 18.46
C ASN A 83 -1.37 -14.45 19.56
N LYS A 84 -0.17 -15.00 19.29
CA LYS A 84 0.97 -14.96 20.21
C LYS A 84 1.50 -13.55 20.46
N LEU A 85 1.34 -12.62 19.51
CA LEU A 85 1.69 -11.23 19.73
C LEU A 85 0.77 -10.57 20.76
N LYS A 86 -0.43 -11.10 21.05
CA LYS A 86 -1.38 -10.50 22.00
C LYS A 86 -1.65 -9.01 21.70
N ILE A 87 -2.03 -8.71 20.46
CA ILE A 87 -2.30 -7.33 20.03
C ILE A 87 -3.56 -6.82 20.73
N GLU A 88 -3.41 -5.83 21.61
CA GLU A 88 -4.53 -5.18 22.28
C GLU A 88 -5.22 -4.15 21.37
N ALA A 89 -6.53 -3.98 21.53
CA ALA A 89 -7.29 -2.94 20.82
C ALA A 89 -6.68 -1.54 21.01
N ASP A 90 -6.24 -1.22 22.23
CA ASP A 90 -5.60 0.05 22.56
C ASP A 90 -4.30 0.27 21.77
N TYR A 91 -3.57 -0.79 21.43
CA TYR A 91 -2.40 -0.69 20.56
C TYR A 91 -2.79 -0.32 19.13
N LEU A 92 -3.89 -0.86 18.61
CA LEU A 92 -4.42 -0.51 17.29
C LEU A 92 -4.94 0.94 17.24
N TYR A 93 -5.41 1.48 18.36
CA TYR A 93 -5.86 2.86 18.46
C TYR A 93 -4.74 3.90 18.44
N LYS A 94 -3.49 3.50 18.77
CA LYS A 94 -2.34 4.42 18.77
C LYS A 94 -2.05 4.93 17.36
N GLY A 95 -2.25 6.23 17.16
CA GLY A 95 -2.03 6.90 15.87
C GLY A 95 -3.08 6.58 14.80
N ALA A 96 -4.17 5.90 15.16
CA ALA A 96 -5.22 5.53 14.22
C ALA A 96 -6.17 6.70 13.91
N GLU A 97 -6.73 6.67 12.70
CA GLU A 97 -7.70 7.66 12.24
C GLU A 97 -9.13 7.21 12.48
N LYS A 98 -10.06 8.18 12.56
CA LYS A 98 -11.51 7.89 12.70
C LYS A 98 -12.04 6.89 11.67
N LYS A 99 -11.56 6.96 10.41
CA LYS A 99 -11.96 6.02 9.36
C LYS A 99 -11.51 4.59 9.69
N PHE A 100 -10.24 4.42 10.05
CA PHE A 100 -9.70 3.12 10.49
C PHE A 100 -10.47 2.57 11.69
N LEU A 101 -10.74 3.41 12.70
CA LEU A 101 -11.51 3.00 13.88
C LEU A 101 -12.91 2.49 13.51
N LYS A 102 -13.59 3.17 12.58
CA LYS A 102 -14.89 2.75 12.06
C LYS A 102 -14.80 1.42 11.29
N GLU A 103 -13.76 1.23 10.49
CA GLU A 103 -13.52 -0.05 9.80
C GLU A 103 -13.26 -1.18 10.79
N LEU A 104 -12.48 -0.91 11.84
CA LEU A 104 -12.14 -1.87 12.89
C LEU A 104 -13.36 -2.35 13.67
N GLN A 105 -14.34 -1.48 13.93
CA GLN A 105 -15.63 -1.85 14.54
C GLN A 105 -16.37 -2.94 13.75
N GLY A 106 -16.22 -2.94 12.42
CA GLY A 106 -16.81 -3.96 11.56
C GLY A 106 -16.25 -5.36 11.80
N TYR A 107 -15.10 -5.48 12.47
CA TYR A 107 -14.35 -6.71 12.71
C TYR A 107 -14.33 -7.12 14.19
N ARG A 108 -15.30 -6.66 14.98
CA ARG A 108 -15.42 -6.93 16.42
C ARG A 108 -15.38 -8.41 16.79
N GLU A 109 -15.75 -9.31 15.88
CA GLU A 109 -15.68 -10.76 16.04
C GLU A 109 -14.26 -11.30 16.27
N PHE A 110 -13.22 -10.55 15.87
CA PHE A 110 -11.82 -10.92 16.05
C PHE A 110 -11.21 -10.37 17.33
N PHE A 111 -12.02 -9.89 18.27
CA PHE A 111 -11.57 -9.38 19.57
C PHE A 111 -12.15 -10.21 20.72
N THR A 112 -11.33 -10.50 21.74
CA THR A 112 -11.76 -11.26 22.93
C THR A 112 -12.66 -10.47 23.86
N GLY A 113 -12.54 -9.13 23.87
CA GLY A 113 -13.30 -8.25 24.75
C GLY A 113 -14.63 -7.83 24.13
N LYS A 114 -15.74 -8.19 24.78
CA LYS A 114 -17.08 -7.67 24.45
C LYS A 114 -17.33 -6.39 25.26
N ARG A 115 -17.07 -5.20 24.71
CA ARG A 115 -17.70 -3.99 25.24
C ARG A 115 -19.16 -3.95 24.79
N HIS A 116 -20.07 -3.67 25.73
CA HIS A 116 -21.50 -3.51 25.47
C HIS A 116 -21.85 -2.17 24.77
N ASP A 117 -20.88 -1.24 24.70
CA ASP A 117 -21.03 0.02 23.97
C ASP A 117 -20.64 -0.18 22.50
N LEU A 118 -21.55 0.16 21.59
CA LEU A 118 -21.45 -0.07 20.14
C LEU A 118 -20.34 0.76 19.47
N SER A 119 -19.66 1.62 20.22
CA SER A 119 -18.74 2.64 19.70
C SER A 119 -17.25 2.25 19.72
N GLU A 120 -16.81 1.23 20.46
CA GLU A 120 -15.39 0.83 20.54
C GLU A 120 -15.19 -0.68 20.71
N VAL A 121 -14.21 -1.26 20.00
CA VAL A 121 -13.75 -2.64 20.25
C VAL A 121 -12.80 -2.67 21.46
N SER A 122 -12.66 -3.82 22.12
CA SER A 122 -11.83 -3.95 23.33
C SER A 122 -11.20 -5.34 23.43
N GLY A 123 -10.20 -5.49 24.29
CA GLY A 123 -9.53 -6.77 24.50
C GLY A 123 -8.42 -7.02 23.50
N VAL A 124 -8.17 -8.31 23.22
CA VAL A 124 -7.02 -8.77 22.42
C VAL A 124 -7.51 -9.34 21.10
N VAL A 125 -6.77 -9.10 20.03
CA VAL A 125 -6.98 -9.72 18.73
C VAL A 125 -6.84 -11.24 18.84
N LEU A 126 -7.85 -11.96 18.35
CA LEU A 126 -7.87 -13.42 18.27
C LEU A 126 -8.37 -13.84 16.89
N ILE A 127 -7.44 -14.37 16.08
CA ILE A 127 -7.73 -14.94 14.77
C ILE A 127 -8.03 -16.42 14.94
N PRO A 128 -9.14 -16.95 14.38
CA PRO A 128 -9.44 -18.38 14.41
C PRO A 128 -8.31 -19.23 13.83
N GLU A 129 -7.84 -20.20 14.61
CA GLU A 129 -6.69 -21.05 14.28
C GLU A 129 -7.06 -22.20 13.33
N ASP A 130 -8.34 -22.53 13.19
CA ASP A 130 -8.85 -23.53 12.25
C ASP A 130 -8.71 -23.11 10.78
N LYS A 131 -8.29 -21.85 10.52
CA LYS A 131 -8.16 -21.26 9.18
C LYS A 131 -6.74 -21.13 8.65
N VAL A 132 -5.77 -21.83 9.24
CA VAL A 132 -4.33 -21.72 8.90
C VAL A 132 -4.02 -21.98 7.42
N LEU A 133 -4.80 -22.83 6.72
CA LEU A 133 -4.53 -23.19 5.31
C LEU A 133 -5.46 -22.50 4.30
N GLN A 134 -6.59 -21.93 4.74
CA GLN A 134 -7.54 -21.21 3.90
C GLN A 134 -8.16 -20.06 4.69
N LEU A 135 -7.46 -18.92 4.71
CA LEU A 135 -8.02 -17.70 5.28
C LEU A 135 -9.29 -17.35 4.50
N GLY A 136 -10.45 -17.29 5.16
CA GLY A 136 -11.63 -16.74 4.50
C GLY A 136 -11.40 -15.26 4.18
N GLY A 137 -12.02 -14.73 3.11
CA GLY A 137 -11.85 -13.33 2.69
C GLY A 137 -11.99 -12.31 3.83
N ARG A 138 -12.96 -12.53 4.74
CA ARG A 138 -13.16 -11.68 5.93
C ARG A 138 -11.95 -11.63 6.86
N VAL A 139 -11.27 -12.76 7.09
CA VAL A 139 -10.07 -12.83 7.93
C VAL A 139 -8.90 -12.16 7.21
N ALA A 140 -8.76 -12.41 5.90
CA ALA A 140 -7.72 -11.78 5.10
C ALA A 140 -7.86 -10.25 5.07
N ASP A 141 -9.08 -9.73 4.93
CA ASP A 141 -9.34 -8.29 4.96
C ASP A 141 -9.02 -7.68 6.32
N PHE A 142 -9.34 -8.38 7.42
CA PHE A 142 -8.96 -7.95 8.75
C PHE A 142 -7.44 -7.92 8.95
N ILE A 143 -6.73 -8.98 8.56
CA ILE A 143 -5.26 -9.03 8.63
C ILE A 143 -4.66 -7.90 7.79
N ARG A 144 -5.16 -7.66 6.58
CA ARG A 144 -4.74 -6.54 5.74
C ARG A 144 -4.99 -5.19 6.41
N LEU A 145 -6.11 -5.02 7.11
CA LEU A 145 -6.40 -3.79 7.85
C LEU A 145 -5.38 -3.53 8.96
N ILE A 146 -5.03 -4.56 9.74
CA ILE A 146 -4.15 -4.40 10.92
C ILE A 146 -2.66 -4.70 10.64
N HIS A 147 -2.29 -5.04 9.41
CA HIS A 147 -0.93 -5.50 9.10
C HIS A 147 0.19 -4.53 9.54
N PRO A 148 0.05 -3.19 9.43
CA PRO A 148 1.11 -2.28 9.86
C PRO A 148 1.40 -2.40 11.36
N TRP A 149 0.35 -2.58 12.18
CA TRP A 149 0.46 -2.76 13.63
C TRP A 149 1.00 -4.15 13.98
N THR A 150 0.50 -5.20 13.32
CA THR A 150 1.01 -6.58 13.56
C THR A 150 2.49 -6.68 13.20
N GLY A 151 2.91 -6.12 12.06
CA GLY A 151 4.29 -6.11 11.60
C GLY A 151 5.19 -5.27 12.50
N ALA A 152 4.74 -4.07 12.89
CA ALA A 152 5.45 -3.23 13.84
C ALA A 152 5.65 -3.92 15.20
N LYS A 153 4.64 -4.62 15.70
CA LYS A 153 4.74 -5.36 16.97
C LYS A 153 5.67 -6.56 16.84
N PHE A 154 5.57 -7.34 15.77
CA PHE A 154 6.50 -8.43 15.50
C PHE A 154 7.94 -7.95 15.44
N VAL A 155 8.20 -6.85 14.74
CA VAL A 155 9.55 -6.24 14.66
C VAL A 155 10.04 -5.81 16.03
N ARG A 156 9.19 -5.15 16.82
CA ARG A 156 9.56 -4.72 18.18
C ARG A 156 9.87 -5.89 19.11
N ASP A 157 9.08 -6.95 19.03
CA ASP A 157 9.18 -8.09 19.95
C ASP A 157 10.24 -9.12 19.51
N CYS A 158 10.65 -9.14 18.24
CA CYS A 158 11.50 -10.21 17.69
C CYS A 158 12.74 -9.74 16.93
N LEU A 159 12.79 -8.52 16.36
CA LEU A 159 13.90 -8.13 15.48
C LEU A 159 15.23 -8.03 16.24
N SER A 160 15.20 -7.63 17.53
CA SER A 160 16.39 -7.57 18.38
C SER A 160 17.13 -8.90 18.46
N ASP A 161 16.41 -10.02 18.53
CA ASP A 161 17.01 -11.36 18.58
C ASP A 161 17.74 -11.72 17.27
N TYR A 162 17.25 -11.24 16.14
CA TYR A 162 17.88 -11.47 14.82
C TYR A 162 19.08 -10.57 14.55
N LEU A 163 19.23 -9.47 15.29
CA LEU A 163 20.29 -8.47 15.08
C LEU A 163 21.32 -8.43 16.21
N GLN A 164 21.09 -9.16 17.30
CA GLN A 164 21.93 -9.06 18.51
C GLN A 164 23.41 -9.35 18.27
N ASP A 165 23.73 -10.24 17.32
CA ASP A 165 25.09 -10.62 16.93
C ASP A 165 25.83 -9.47 16.23
N LEU A 166 25.10 -8.57 15.56
CA LEU A 166 25.65 -7.41 14.88
C LEU A 166 25.84 -6.22 15.84
N PHE A 167 24.96 -6.06 16.83
CA PHE A 167 24.99 -4.97 17.81
C PHE A 167 25.74 -5.38 19.10
N TYR A 168 27.07 -5.48 19.01
CA TYR A 168 27.94 -5.85 20.14
C TYR A 168 28.81 -4.67 20.62
N GLY A 169 29.36 -4.81 21.84
CA GLY A 169 30.23 -3.80 22.45
C GLY A 169 29.52 -2.44 22.59
N PRO A 170 30.17 -1.31 22.25
CA PRO A 170 29.57 0.02 22.34
C PRO A 170 28.30 0.22 21.50
N ARG A 171 28.06 -0.65 20.50
CA ARG A 171 26.88 -0.57 19.64
C ARG A 171 25.64 -1.19 20.26
N ARG A 172 25.78 -1.98 21.33
CA ARG A 172 24.66 -2.70 21.95
C ARG A 172 23.53 -1.75 22.37
N ASP A 173 23.88 -0.57 22.86
CA ASP A 173 22.94 0.45 23.32
C ASP A 173 22.08 1.04 22.20
N TYR A 174 22.46 0.82 20.93
CA TYR A 174 21.71 1.30 19.77
C TYR A 174 20.66 0.30 19.26
N LEU A 175 20.69 -0.96 19.70
CA LEU A 175 19.83 -2.02 19.15
C LEU A 175 18.34 -1.71 19.38
N GLU A 176 17.96 -1.53 20.64
CA GLU A 176 16.57 -1.25 21.01
C GLU A 176 16.05 0.07 20.40
N PRO A 177 16.82 1.18 20.46
CA PRO A 177 16.48 2.39 19.70
C PRO A 177 16.23 2.16 18.21
N PHE A 178 17.14 1.43 17.54
CA PHE A 178 17.05 1.18 16.11
C PHE A 178 15.81 0.34 15.77
N VAL A 179 15.59 -0.76 16.48
CA VAL A 179 14.41 -1.63 16.31
C VAL A 179 13.13 -0.85 16.61
N GLY A 180 13.13 0.00 17.63
CA GLY A 180 12.04 0.90 17.97
C GLY A 180 11.67 1.84 16.81
N ALA A 181 12.67 2.44 16.16
CA ALA A 181 12.48 3.31 15.00
C ALA A 181 11.96 2.56 13.77
N VAL A 182 12.52 1.37 13.46
CA VAL A 182 12.03 0.52 12.35
C VAL A 182 10.57 0.13 12.56
N SER A 183 10.23 -0.35 13.77
CA SER A 183 8.85 -0.69 14.17
C SER A 183 7.89 0.49 13.98
N GLU A 184 8.31 1.70 14.37
CA GLU A 184 7.50 2.90 14.26
C GLU A 184 7.23 3.30 12.80
N VAL A 185 8.26 3.26 11.94
CA VAL A 185 8.11 3.52 10.50
C VAL A 185 7.13 2.53 9.86
N ILE A 186 7.25 1.24 10.19
CA ILE A 186 6.33 0.19 9.71
C ILE A 186 4.91 0.45 10.21
N ARG A 187 4.71 0.83 11.48
CA ARG A 187 3.36 1.11 11.98
C ARG A 187 2.69 2.26 11.25
N MET A 188 3.46 3.28 10.88
CA MET A 188 2.95 4.55 10.39
C MET A 188 2.83 4.63 8.87
N HIS A 189 3.41 3.71 8.10
CA HIS A 189 3.46 3.82 6.63
C HIS A 189 2.08 3.87 5.95
N ASN A 190 1.05 3.32 6.58
CA ASN A 190 -0.34 3.37 6.09
C ASN A 190 -1.26 4.33 6.90
N THR A 191 -0.73 5.03 7.90
CA THR A 191 -1.50 6.00 8.70
C THR A 191 -1.50 7.36 8.00
N LYS A 192 -2.63 8.09 7.95
CA LYS A 192 -2.70 9.42 7.29
C LYS A 192 -2.59 10.62 8.25
N SER A 193 -2.41 10.40 9.56
CA SER A 193 -2.35 11.46 10.57
C SER A 193 -1.03 11.52 11.35
N LYS A 194 -0.66 12.74 11.79
CA LYS A 194 0.40 13.04 12.77
C LYS A 194 1.82 12.56 12.45
N LEU A 195 2.26 12.58 11.19
CA LEU A 195 3.66 12.25 10.86
C LEU A 195 4.65 13.36 11.28
N GLN A 196 4.23 14.63 11.36
CA GLN A 196 5.15 15.75 11.65
C GLN A 196 5.74 15.75 13.07
N GLU A 197 5.10 15.07 14.01
CA GLU A 197 5.45 15.11 15.44
C GLU A 197 6.33 13.94 15.89
N LEU A 198 6.70 13.04 14.96
CA LEU A 198 7.35 11.77 15.27
C LEU A 198 8.86 11.84 15.00
N VAL A 199 9.57 12.35 15.99
CA VAL A 199 11.03 12.28 16.05
C VAL A 199 11.43 11.34 17.17
N TYR A 200 12.18 10.32 16.82
CA TYR A 200 12.76 9.37 17.75
C TYR A 200 14.15 9.87 18.17
N GLU A 201 14.28 10.30 19.42
CA GLU A 201 15.53 10.78 20.02
C GLU A 201 15.97 9.81 21.13
N THR A 202 16.93 8.94 20.83
CA THR A 202 17.56 8.07 21.84
C THR A 202 18.86 7.46 21.29
N GLY A 203 19.79 7.13 22.18
CA GLY A 203 21.09 6.58 21.80
C GLY A 203 21.90 7.50 20.88
N GLY A 204 21.80 8.82 21.03
CA GLY A 204 22.56 9.78 20.21
C GLY A 204 22.08 9.94 18.76
N PHE A 205 20.99 9.27 18.35
CA PHE A 205 20.37 9.48 17.04
C PHE A 205 19.09 10.31 17.17
N LYS A 206 18.86 11.14 16.15
CA LYS A 206 17.63 11.91 15.97
C LYS A 206 17.01 11.50 14.64
N ILE A 207 16.04 10.59 14.68
CA ILE A 207 15.43 9.99 13.48
C ILE A 207 14.02 10.52 13.33
N ASN A 208 13.74 11.18 12.20
CA ASN A 208 12.38 11.61 11.88
C ASN A 208 11.58 10.43 11.28
N THR A 209 11.01 9.58 12.13
CA THR A 209 10.30 8.37 11.69
C THR A 209 9.05 8.72 10.88
N GLY A 210 8.42 9.87 11.13
CA GLY A 210 7.31 10.35 10.31
C GLY A 210 7.72 10.67 8.87
N PHE A 211 8.90 11.27 8.68
CA PHE A 211 9.47 11.51 7.35
C PHE A 211 9.78 10.19 6.63
N LEU A 212 10.40 9.23 7.34
CA LEU A 212 10.70 7.92 6.76
C LEU A 212 9.42 7.14 6.41
N ALA A 213 8.38 7.20 7.24
CA ALA A 213 7.08 6.60 6.95
C ALA A 213 6.41 7.24 5.73
N ALA A 214 6.55 8.55 5.52
CA ALA A 214 6.05 9.21 4.31
C ALA A 214 6.78 8.75 3.04
N LEU A 215 8.11 8.61 3.11
CA LEU A 215 8.92 8.05 2.02
C LEU A 215 8.51 6.62 1.68
N LEU A 216 8.36 5.76 2.70
CA LEU A 216 7.89 4.39 2.53
C LEU A 216 6.48 4.34 1.92
N SER A 217 5.54 5.15 2.43
CA SER A 217 4.16 5.24 1.92
C SER A 217 4.12 5.66 0.44
N ILE A 218 4.96 6.61 0.06
CA ILE A 218 5.13 7.00 -1.34
C ILE A 218 5.68 5.84 -2.16
N GLY A 219 6.79 5.24 -1.72
CA GLY A 219 7.43 4.15 -2.45
C GLY A 219 6.48 2.96 -2.69
N ASP A 220 5.74 2.58 -1.65
CA ASP A 220 4.72 1.53 -1.72
C ASP A 220 3.62 1.88 -2.74
N SER A 221 3.16 3.13 -2.70
CA SER A 221 2.16 3.64 -3.66
C SER A 221 2.68 3.69 -5.10
N LEU A 222 4.00 3.67 -5.34
CA LEU A 222 4.60 3.71 -6.69
C LEU A 222 4.86 2.34 -7.30
N ASP A 223 4.73 1.25 -6.54
CA ASP A 223 4.87 -0.10 -7.08
C ASP A 223 3.55 -0.60 -7.70
N PHE A 224 3.05 0.06 -8.76
CA PHE A 224 1.79 -0.31 -9.42
C PHE A 224 1.95 -0.58 -10.92
N SER A 225 3.13 -1.07 -11.33
CA SER A 225 3.43 -1.39 -12.72
C SER A 225 2.82 -2.72 -13.19
N ARG A 226 2.75 -2.92 -14.51
CA ARG A 226 2.34 -4.17 -15.15
C ARG A 226 3.17 -5.37 -14.70
N GLU A 227 4.48 -5.20 -14.50
CA GLU A 227 5.39 -6.31 -14.14
C GLU A 227 4.96 -6.96 -12.82
N ARG A 228 4.44 -6.17 -11.88
CA ARG A 228 3.86 -6.64 -10.60
C ARG A 228 2.63 -7.51 -10.82
N ALA A 229 1.75 -7.15 -11.75
CA ALA A 229 0.47 -7.81 -11.95
C ALA A 229 0.53 -9.04 -12.89
N LYS A 230 1.48 -9.07 -13.85
CA LYS A 230 1.47 -10.02 -14.96
C LYS A 230 1.50 -11.49 -14.55
N ILE A 231 2.45 -11.88 -13.70
CA ILE A 231 2.66 -13.30 -13.32
C ILE A 231 1.41 -13.85 -12.63
N ILE A 232 0.82 -13.05 -11.75
CA ILE A 232 -0.28 -13.49 -10.90
C ILE A 232 -1.61 -13.40 -11.68
N PHE A 233 -1.78 -12.40 -12.56
CA PHE A 233 -2.96 -12.26 -13.42
C PHE A 233 -3.12 -13.44 -14.37
N ASP A 234 -2.04 -13.88 -15.01
CA ASP A 234 -2.07 -14.99 -15.97
C ASP A 234 -2.47 -16.32 -15.29
N GLU A 235 -2.19 -16.49 -13.99
CA GLU A 235 -2.47 -17.73 -13.23
C GLU A 235 -3.78 -17.67 -12.43
N LEU A 236 -4.19 -16.50 -11.93
CA LEU A 236 -5.28 -16.37 -10.95
C LEU A 236 -6.47 -15.52 -11.43
N GLY A 237 -6.40 -14.90 -12.61
CA GLY A 237 -7.46 -13.99 -13.10
C GLY A 237 -8.85 -14.64 -13.14
N GLU A 238 -8.95 -15.87 -13.64
CA GLU A 238 -10.21 -16.65 -13.68
C GLU A 238 -10.73 -17.04 -12.29
N ALA A 239 -9.82 -17.36 -11.36
CA ALA A 239 -10.21 -17.67 -9.98
C ALA A 239 -10.75 -16.42 -9.28
N LEU A 240 -10.09 -15.28 -9.45
CA LEU A 240 -10.52 -14.00 -8.89
C LEU A 240 -11.87 -13.53 -9.45
N MET A 241 -12.09 -13.69 -10.77
CA MET A 241 -13.41 -13.48 -11.39
C MET A 241 -14.54 -14.24 -10.70
N ARG A 242 -14.26 -15.40 -10.10
CA ARG A 242 -15.26 -16.22 -9.41
C ARG A 242 -15.39 -15.89 -7.93
N THR A 243 -14.30 -15.51 -7.27
CA THR A 243 -14.26 -15.37 -5.80
C THR A 243 -14.33 -13.93 -5.30
N ASP A 244 -13.65 -13.00 -5.98
CA ASP A 244 -13.62 -11.59 -5.63
C ASP A 244 -13.34 -10.70 -6.85
N PRO A 245 -14.36 -10.49 -7.72
CA PRO A 245 -14.22 -9.67 -8.93
C PRO A 245 -13.80 -8.23 -8.64
N SER A 246 -14.00 -7.73 -7.42
CA SER A 246 -13.64 -6.36 -7.04
C SER A 246 -12.13 -6.11 -7.07
N GLN A 247 -11.32 -7.17 -7.00
CA GLN A 247 -9.86 -7.07 -7.12
C GLN A 247 -9.40 -6.90 -8.57
N LEU A 248 -10.24 -7.23 -9.56
CA LEU A 248 -9.85 -7.20 -10.98
C LEU A 248 -9.52 -5.80 -11.47
N LYS A 249 -10.23 -4.76 -11.00
CA LYS A 249 -9.92 -3.37 -11.38
C LYS A 249 -8.50 -2.98 -11.02
N HIS A 250 -8.02 -3.40 -9.83
CA HIS A 250 -6.64 -3.18 -9.42
C HIS A 250 -5.66 -3.85 -10.39
N TRP A 251 -5.99 -5.03 -10.92
CA TRP A 251 -5.05 -5.77 -11.76
C TRP A 251 -5.10 -5.26 -13.19
N ILE A 252 -6.29 -5.07 -13.75
CA ILE A 252 -6.49 -4.57 -15.11
C ILE A 252 -5.85 -3.19 -15.30
N PHE A 253 -6.06 -2.26 -14.36
CA PHE A 253 -5.51 -0.92 -14.51
C PHE A 253 -4.00 -0.88 -14.25
N LYS A 254 -3.45 -1.68 -13.32
CA LYS A 254 -2.00 -1.91 -13.22
C LYS A 254 -1.39 -2.50 -14.49
N MET A 255 -2.08 -3.44 -15.14
CA MET A 255 -1.68 -3.98 -16.45
C MET A 255 -1.68 -2.94 -17.58
N GLY A 256 -2.34 -1.80 -17.36
CA GLY A 256 -2.29 -0.61 -18.21
C GLY A 256 -1.03 0.24 -18.04
N VAL A 257 -0.38 0.16 -16.87
CA VAL A 257 0.85 0.92 -16.55
C VAL A 257 2.08 0.17 -17.06
N LYS A 258 2.76 0.72 -18.07
CA LYS A 258 4.00 0.13 -18.62
C LYS A 258 5.13 0.21 -17.62
N ASP A 259 5.37 1.39 -17.05
CA ASP A 259 6.43 1.66 -16.09
C ASP A 259 6.11 2.92 -15.26
N VAL A 260 6.78 3.03 -14.12
CA VAL A 260 6.79 4.21 -13.26
C VAL A 260 8.24 4.56 -12.97
N HIS A 261 8.66 5.79 -13.23
CA HIS A 261 10.04 6.22 -13.03
C HIS A 261 10.12 7.70 -12.63
N PHE A 262 11.29 8.13 -12.16
CA PHE A 262 11.56 9.52 -11.84
C PHE A 262 12.38 10.19 -12.92
N GLU A 263 11.96 11.40 -13.30
CA GLU A 263 12.66 12.26 -14.26
C GLU A 263 12.53 13.71 -13.79
N ASN A 264 13.65 14.39 -13.50
CA ASN A 264 13.69 15.83 -13.20
C ASN A 264 12.66 16.26 -12.11
N LYS A 265 12.66 15.62 -10.94
CA LYS A 265 11.67 15.83 -9.84
C LYS A 265 10.21 15.54 -10.22
N SER A 266 9.99 14.81 -11.31
CA SER A 266 8.68 14.38 -11.76
C SER A 266 8.59 12.86 -11.67
N ILE A 267 7.44 12.37 -11.23
CA ILE A 267 7.03 10.99 -11.33
C ILE A 267 6.33 10.85 -12.67
N VAL A 268 6.89 10.00 -13.52
CA VAL A 268 6.37 9.71 -14.85
C VAL A 268 5.70 8.35 -14.79
N VAL A 269 4.39 8.34 -15.05
CA VAL A 269 3.59 7.13 -15.15
C VAL A 269 3.32 6.88 -16.62
N ARG A 270 3.99 5.88 -17.19
CA ARG A 270 3.78 5.53 -18.60
C ARG A 270 2.65 4.54 -18.73
N VAL A 271 1.67 4.85 -19.55
CA VAL A 271 0.44 4.07 -19.73
C VAL A 271 0.36 3.55 -21.17
N LYS A 272 -0.33 2.42 -21.37
CA LYS A 272 -0.71 1.95 -22.70
C LYS A 272 -1.65 2.95 -23.38
N ASP A 273 -1.45 3.15 -24.68
CA ASP A 273 -2.27 4.03 -25.51
C ASP A 273 -3.64 3.40 -25.80
N ARG A 274 -4.48 3.28 -24.77
CA ARG A 274 -5.86 2.80 -24.82
C ARG A 274 -6.68 3.65 -23.85
N GLN A 275 -7.74 4.28 -24.35
CA GLN A 275 -8.50 5.27 -23.62
C GLN A 275 -9.07 4.74 -22.29
N GLU A 276 -9.61 3.53 -22.30
CA GLU A 276 -10.17 2.84 -21.14
C GLU A 276 -9.12 2.52 -20.06
N LEU A 277 -7.88 2.25 -20.46
CA LEU A 277 -6.77 2.02 -19.53
C LEU A 277 -6.28 3.34 -18.97
N ILE A 278 -6.16 4.38 -19.79
CA ILE A 278 -5.81 5.74 -19.33
C ILE A 278 -6.87 6.23 -18.33
N PHE A 279 -8.15 6.02 -18.64
CA PHE A 279 -9.26 6.37 -17.75
C PHE A 279 -9.14 5.68 -16.39
N GLY A 280 -8.97 4.36 -16.38
CA GLY A 280 -8.80 3.61 -15.13
C GLY A 280 -7.52 3.98 -14.37
N VAL A 281 -6.39 4.17 -15.05
CA VAL A 281 -5.15 4.58 -14.38
C VAL A 281 -5.29 5.96 -13.74
N LEU A 282 -5.88 6.94 -14.43
CA LEU A 282 -6.04 8.29 -13.90
C LEU A 282 -6.99 8.35 -12.71
N PHE A 283 -8.20 7.82 -12.89
CA PHE A 283 -9.29 8.05 -11.94
C PHE A 283 -9.40 6.97 -10.89
N PHE A 284 -8.88 5.77 -11.13
CA PHE A 284 -8.82 4.73 -10.10
C PHE A 284 -7.43 4.67 -9.48
N GLU A 285 -6.40 4.19 -10.20
CA GLU A 285 -5.09 3.96 -9.57
C GLU A 285 -4.47 5.23 -9.00
N LEU A 286 -4.37 6.29 -9.81
CA LEU A 286 -3.73 7.53 -9.35
C LEU A 286 -4.60 8.27 -8.35
N ALA A 287 -5.84 8.60 -8.69
CA ALA A 287 -6.70 9.41 -7.81
C ALA A 287 -7.06 8.73 -6.49
N GLU A 288 -7.21 7.40 -6.46
CA GLU A 288 -7.58 6.68 -5.24
C GLU A 288 -6.38 6.24 -4.41
N ASN A 289 -5.38 5.63 -5.05
CA ASN A 289 -4.34 4.88 -4.34
C ASN A 289 -3.04 5.67 -4.18
N VAL A 290 -2.73 6.56 -5.12
CA VAL A 290 -1.41 7.24 -5.17
C VAL A 290 -1.49 8.66 -4.64
N ILE A 291 -2.34 9.50 -5.26
CA ILE A 291 -2.31 10.95 -5.10
C ILE A 291 -2.50 11.39 -3.65
N GLY A 292 -3.39 10.73 -2.90
CA GLY A 292 -3.63 11.07 -1.49
C GLY A 292 -2.39 10.94 -0.61
N ASN A 293 -1.54 9.94 -0.85
CA ASN A 293 -0.28 9.77 -0.11
C ASN A 293 0.74 10.85 -0.46
N PHE A 294 0.81 11.25 -1.73
CA PHE A 294 1.70 12.30 -2.20
C PHE A 294 1.33 13.68 -1.73
N GLN A 295 0.06 14.07 -1.84
CA GLN A 295 -0.40 15.37 -1.35
C GLN A 295 -0.11 15.52 0.13
N ARG A 296 -0.39 14.48 0.91
CA ARG A 296 -0.07 14.42 2.33
C ARG A 296 1.43 14.55 2.59
N ALA A 297 2.25 13.72 1.94
CA ALA A 297 3.70 13.77 2.13
C ALA A 297 4.28 15.14 1.75
N GLY A 298 3.85 15.74 0.64
CA GLY A 298 4.29 17.06 0.19
C GLY A 298 3.76 18.24 1.02
N GLN A 299 2.60 18.10 1.68
CA GLN A 299 2.10 19.05 2.69
C GLN A 299 2.96 18.99 3.95
N LEU A 300 3.28 17.78 4.41
CA LEU A 300 4.01 17.58 5.67
C LEU A 300 5.49 17.85 5.52
N PHE A 301 6.05 17.53 4.34
CA PHE A 301 7.46 17.60 3.99
C PHE A 301 7.60 18.26 2.61
N PRO A 302 7.75 19.59 2.53
CA PRO A 302 7.78 20.33 1.27
C PRO A 302 8.84 19.86 0.26
N GLN A 303 9.92 19.23 0.73
CA GLN A 303 10.95 18.62 -0.11
C GLN A 303 10.46 17.38 -0.90
N LEU A 304 9.32 16.79 -0.51
CA LEU A 304 8.66 15.67 -1.20
C LEU A 304 7.54 16.16 -2.15
N LYS A 305 7.58 17.42 -2.58
CA LYS A 305 6.68 17.91 -3.64
C LYS A 305 7.23 17.48 -4.99
N PHE A 306 6.50 16.57 -5.65
CA PHE A 306 6.83 16.04 -6.97
C PHE A 306 5.82 16.49 -8.01
N ASN A 307 6.28 16.63 -9.24
CA ASN A 307 5.38 16.73 -10.39
C ASN A 307 4.89 15.32 -10.77
N PHE A 308 3.65 15.21 -11.25
CA PHE A 308 3.09 13.99 -11.79
C PHE A 308 2.84 14.19 -13.28
N LEU A 309 3.47 13.34 -14.07
CA LEU A 309 3.34 13.31 -15.52
C LEU A 309 2.76 11.96 -15.91
N VAL A 310 1.75 11.98 -16.77
CA VAL A 310 1.21 10.76 -17.38
C VAL A 310 1.62 10.76 -18.86
N ASP A 311 2.30 9.69 -19.27
CA ASP A 311 2.82 9.49 -20.62
C ASP A 311 2.00 8.41 -21.33
N SER A 312 1.16 8.79 -22.29
CA SER A 312 0.38 7.82 -23.10
C SER A 312 1.13 7.31 -24.33
N GLY A 313 2.37 7.74 -24.56
CA GLY A 313 3.10 7.54 -25.82
C GLY A 313 2.74 8.56 -26.91
N ARG A 314 1.66 9.34 -26.75
CA ARG A 314 1.32 10.48 -27.62
C ARG A 314 1.82 11.82 -27.07
N GLY A 315 2.21 11.84 -25.80
CA GLY A 315 2.68 13.03 -25.10
C GLY A 315 2.69 12.83 -23.59
N LYS A 316 3.39 13.71 -22.88
CA LYS A 316 3.41 13.80 -21.42
C LYS A 316 2.47 14.91 -20.97
N VAL A 317 1.54 14.60 -20.08
CA VAL A 317 0.61 15.60 -19.52
C VAL A 317 0.85 15.72 -18.02
N GLY A 318 1.06 16.95 -17.55
CA GLY A 318 1.12 17.27 -16.14
C GLY A 318 -0.25 17.23 -15.47
N ILE A 319 -0.36 16.50 -14.36
CA ILE A 319 -1.59 16.39 -13.57
C ILE A 319 -1.46 16.96 -12.15
N THR A 320 -0.28 17.44 -11.75
CA THR A 320 -0.01 17.99 -10.40
C THR A 320 -0.96 19.11 -9.98
N ASP A 321 -1.30 20.02 -10.88
CA ASP A 321 -2.16 21.16 -10.54
C ASP A 321 -3.64 20.73 -10.43
N ASN A 322 -3.98 19.54 -10.93
CA ASN A 322 -5.34 19.02 -11.00
C ASN A 322 -5.58 17.82 -10.06
N LEU A 323 -4.71 17.57 -9.09
CA LEU A 323 -4.81 16.39 -8.21
C LEU A 323 -6.13 16.34 -7.42
N ASN A 324 -6.58 17.48 -6.88
CA ASN A 324 -7.88 17.57 -6.20
C ASN A 324 -9.04 17.39 -7.19
N GLU A 325 -8.90 17.89 -8.42
CA GLU A 325 -9.88 17.69 -9.47
C GLU A 325 -10.00 16.20 -9.83
N LEU A 326 -8.88 15.47 -9.93
CA LEU A 326 -8.87 14.03 -10.17
C LEU A 326 -9.58 13.24 -9.06
N ILE A 327 -9.35 13.59 -7.79
CA ILE A 327 -10.05 12.97 -6.65
C ILE A 327 -11.56 13.24 -6.72
N ASN A 328 -11.95 14.48 -7.03
CA ASN A 328 -13.36 14.85 -7.14
C ASN A 328 -14.04 14.13 -8.32
N ILE A 329 -13.35 14.04 -9.46
CA ILE A 329 -13.82 13.29 -10.63
C ILE A 329 -13.97 11.80 -10.27
N ASN A 330 -13.00 11.20 -9.58
CA ASN A 330 -13.09 9.82 -9.13
C ASN A 330 -14.34 9.59 -8.25
N ASN A 331 -14.58 10.45 -7.25
CA ASN A 331 -15.74 10.34 -6.39
C ASN A 331 -17.06 10.42 -7.19
N CYS A 332 -17.14 11.32 -8.17
CA CYS A 332 -18.29 11.42 -9.07
C CYS A 332 -18.47 10.15 -9.93
N ILE A 333 -17.40 9.59 -10.47
CA ILE A 333 -17.44 8.36 -11.28
C ILE A 333 -17.91 7.16 -10.44
N LYS A 334 -17.49 7.07 -9.17
CA LYS A 334 -17.87 5.96 -8.27
C LYS A 334 -19.36 5.90 -7.94
N GLU A 335 -20.06 7.02 -8.00
CA GLU A 335 -21.50 7.07 -7.77
C GLU A 335 -22.29 6.47 -8.94
N ILE A 336 -21.65 6.31 -10.11
CA ILE A 336 -22.27 5.77 -11.30
C ILE A 336 -22.53 4.27 -11.12
N GLN A 337 -23.81 3.93 -11.12
CA GLN A 337 -24.25 2.55 -10.95
C GLN A 337 -23.95 1.70 -12.20
N PRO A 338 -23.54 0.42 -12.01
CA PRO A 338 -23.36 -0.54 -13.08
C PRO A 338 -24.64 -0.72 -13.92
N THR A 339 -24.47 -0.95 -15.22
CA THR A 339 -25.59 -1.13 -16.16
C THR A 339 -26.07 -2.57 -16.27
N ASP A 340 -25.17 -3.55 -16.13
CA ASP A 340 -25.50 -4.95 -16.37
C ASP A 340 -26.09 -5.64 -15.13
N VAL A 341 -27.27 -6.25 -15.31
CA VAL A 341 -28.07 -6.88 -14.24
C VAL A 341 -27.43 -8.19 -13.76
N ASN A 342 -26.74 -8.94 -14.64
CA ASN A 342 -26.04 -10.17 -14.25
C ASN A 342 -24.77 -9.89 -13.43
N ILE A 343 -24.17 -8.71 -13.64
CA ILE A 343 -23.03 -8.25 -12.84
C ILE A 343 -23.52 -7.78 -11.46
N LYS A 344 -24.74 -7.25 -11.34
CA LYS A 344 -25.34 -6.86 -10.03
C LYS A 344 -25.54 -8.04 -9.07
N ASP A 345 -25.84 -9.25 -9.55
CA ASP A 345 -26.03 -10.42 -8.68
C ASP A 345 -24.70 -11.00 -8.17
N ILE A 346 -23.62 -10.87 -8.95
CA ILE A 346 -22.24 -11.11 -8.49
C ILE A 346 -21.80 -10.04 -7.47
N ILE A 347 -22.52 -8.91 -7.44
CA ILE A 347 -22.17 -7.66 -6.76
C ILE A 347 -23.32 -7.16 -5.87
N GLN A 348 -23.74 -7.99 -4.93
CA GLN A 348 -24.52 -7.51 -3.77
C GLN A 348 -23.64 -6.81 -2.70
N ARG A 349 -22.38 -6.45 -3.03
CA ARG A 349 -21.37 -5.91 -2.10
C ARG A 349 -20.92 -4.46 -2.39
N GLY A 350 -21.54 -3.76 -3.34
CA GLY A 350 -21.25 -2.34 -3.60
C GLY A 350 -20.17 -2.05 -4.65
N ALA A 351 -20.19 -2.70 -5.81
CA ALA A 351 -19.30 -2.31 -6.91
C ALA A 351 -19.74 -1.02 -7.59
N ASN A 352 -18.77 -0.45 -8.31
CA ASN A 352 -18.92 0.76 -9.10
C ASN A 352 -18.57 0.49 -10.57
N ILE A 353 -18.67 1.53 -11.39
CA ILE A 353 -18.39 1.45 -12.82
C ILE A 353 -16.97 0.97 -13.18
N PHE A 354 -15.98 1.16 -12.30
CA PHE A 354 -14.61 0.65 -12.54
C PHE A 354 -14.56 -0.88 -12.50
N ASP A 355 -15.35 -1.50 -11.63
CA ASP A 355 -15.45 -2.97 -11.57
C ASP A 355 -16.06 -3.51 -12.87
N GLU A 356 -17.13 -2.89 -13.37
CA GLU A 356 -17.76 -3.29 -14.64
C GLU A 356 -16.80 -3.13 -15.82
N ILE A 357 -16.11 -1.99 -15.92
CA ILE A 357 -15.09 -1.75 -16.95
C ILE A 357 -13.99 -2.82 -16.88
N ALA A 358 -13.47 -3.12 -15.69
CA ALA A 358 -12.41 -4.10 -15.52
C ALA A 358 -12.85 -5.51 -15.93
N ILE A 359 -14.04 -5.95 -15.53
CA ILE A 359 -14.62 -7.24 -15.90
C ILE A 359 -14.78 -7.34 -17.43
N ARG A 360 -15.30 -6.31 -18.07
CA ARG A 360 -15.47 -6.30 -19.54
C ARG A 360 -14.14 -6.32 -20.27
N ILE A 361 -13.15 -5.54 -19.82
CA ILE A 361 -11.78 -5.61 -20.37
C ILE A 361 -11.22 -7.03 -20.22
N PHE A 362 -11.39 -7.66 -19.05
CA PHE A 362 -10.94 -9.02 -18.80
C PHE A 362 -11.55 -10.02 -19.79
N ARG A 363 -12.86 -9.91 -20.06
CA ARG A 363 -13.59 -10.76 -21.01
C ARG A 363 -13.36 -10.43 -22.49
N GLY A 364 -12.59 -9.39 -22.80
CA GLY A 364 -12.41 -8.89 -24.16
C GLY A 364 -13.67 -8.21 -24.75
N GLU A 365 -14.58 -7.76 -23.89
CA GLU A 365 -15.82 -7.10 -24.28
C GLU A 365 -15.61 -5.59 -24.51
N PRO A 366 -16.43 -4.95 -25.37
CA PRO A 366 -16.38 -3.51 -25.58
C PRO A 366 -16.71 -2.70 -24.31
N VAL A 367 -15.91 -1.68 -24.02
CA VAL A 367 -16.09 -0.77 -22.86
C VAL A 367 -16.27 0.70 -23.23
N SER A 368 -16.22 1.04 -24.52
CA SER A 368 -16.33 2.43 -25.00
C SER A 368 -17.59 3.12 -24.51
N GLU A 369 -18.73 2.42 -24.50
CA GLU A 369 -20.01 2.97 -24.03
C GLU A 369 -20.04 3.20 -22.52
N LEU A 370 -19.32 2.39 -21.73
CA LEU A 370 -19.19 2.60 -20.28
C LEU A 370 -18.32 3.82 -19.98
N VAL A 371 -17.20 3.98 -20.70
CA VAL A 371 -16.34 5.16 -20.55
C VAL A 371 -17.08 6.43 -20.99
N LYS A 372 -17.81 6.39 -22.12
CA LYS A 372 -18.68 7.49 -22.55
C LYS A 372 -19.75 7.80 -21.52
N LYS A 373 -20.42 6.79 -20.97
CA LYS A 373 -21.39 6.98 -19.88
C LYS A 373 -20.73 7.68 -18.69
N ALA A 374 -19.54 7.25 -18.29
CA ALA A 374 -18.81 7.88 -17.19
C ALA A 374 -18.48 9.35 -17.48
N VAL A 375 -17.98 9.65 -18.68
CA VAL A 375 -17.66 11.00 -19.13
C VAL A 375 -18.90 11.89 -19.25
N ASN A 376 -20.03 11.35 -19.73
CA ASN A 376 -21.28 12.10 -19.85
C ASN A 376 -21.87 12.46 -18.48
N ASN A 377 -21.72 11.57 -17.49
CA ASN A 377 -22.15 11.84 -16.10
C ASN A 377 -21.13 12.74 -15.36
N CYS A 378 -19.86 12.74 -15.76
CA CYS A 378 -18.82 13.60 -15.21
C CYS A 378 -18.04 14.32 -16.33
N PRO A 379 -18.56 15.45 -16.88
CA PRO A 379 -17.95 16.12 -18.03
C PRO A 379 -16.50 16.58 -17.81
N SER A 380 -16.12 16.86 -16.56
CA SER A 380 -14.73 17.18 -16.20
C SER A 380 -13.77 16.03 -16.48
N ALA A 381 -14.22 14.77 -16.37
CA ALA A 381 -13.44 13.61 -16.79
C ALA A 381 -13.12 13.67 -18.29
N GLY A 382 -14.08 14.07 -19.12
CA GLY A 382 -13.89 14.26 -20.56
C GLY A 382 -12.84 15.32 -20.89
N LYS A 383 -12.84 16.45 -20.17
CA LYS A 383 -11.82 17.51 -20.34
C LYS A 383 -10.41 17.04 -20.02
N VAL A 384 -10.25 16.22 -18.97
CA VAL A 384 -8.96 15.63 -18.60
C VAL A 384 -8.53 14.60 -19.65
N LEU A 385 -9.42 13.69 -20.05
CA LEU A 385 -9.12 12.64 -21.05
C LEU A 385 -8.75 13.22 -22.42
N ALA A 386 -9.38 14.32 -22.84
CA ALA A 386 -9.09 14.99 -24.10
C ALA A 386 -7.62 15.42 -24.24
N LYS A 387 -6.90 15.60 -23.12
CA LYS A 387 -5.45 15.90 -23.12
C LYS A 387 -4.59 14.71 -23.55
N PHE A 388 -5.12 13.49 -23.47
CA PHE A 388 -4.39 12.24 -23.73
C PHE A 388 -4.83 11.56 -25.02
N SER A 389 -6.12 11.65 -25.36
CA SER A 389 -6.69 11.24 -26.62
C SER A 389 -7.87 12.15 -26.94
N PRO A 390 -7.90 12.81 -28.12
CA PRO A 390 -9.14 13.39 -28.61
C PRO A 390 -10.20 12.28 -28.68
N LEU A 391 -11.40 12.57 -28.17
CA LEU A 391 -12.57 11.70 -28.22
C LEU A 391 -13.13 11.58 -29.64
#